data_AF-A0A7M7NXT4-F1
#
_entry.id   AF-A0A7M7NXT4-F1
#
_cell.length_a   1.000
_cell.length_b   1.000
_cell.length_c   1.000
_cell.angle_alpha   90.00
_cell.angle_beta   90.00
_cell.angle_gamma   90.00
#
_symmetry.space_group_name_H-M   'P 1'
#
loop_
_entity.id
_entity.type
_entity.pdbx_description
1 polymer ?
#
loop_
_entity_poly.entity_id
_entity_poly.type
_entity_poly.pdbx_seq_one_letter_code
_entity_poly.pdbx_strand_id
1 'polypeptide(L)'
;MALFSAAAKGDFLKIQSLIDSEDKSEDSGGVDVNCSDKSGQTLLHIASENGHLQTVKCLTHHGAKVNVVDANLQTSVHLCSKKGHLHVVELLANEGADLDVGDKDGFTALHIASVEGHLEVVQYIVNKGAGIEIGDKYGITALHIASLKGHLAIVKYLVRKGADPGKLANEEDHYDYLRIHKTSLAPRGRASEKRQ
;
A
#
# COMPACT_ATOMS: atom_id res chain seq x y z
N MET A 1 12.70 -17.00 9.31
CA MET A 1 13.77 -16.82 8.29
C MET A 1 13.37 -17.41 6.93
N ALA A 2 13.10 -18.71 6.82
CA ALA A 2 12.80 -19.33 5.51
C ALA A 2 11.48 -18.84 4.88
N LEU A 3 10.38 -18.82 5.64
CA LEU A 3 9.05 -18.46 5.13
C LEU A 3 8.97 -17.00 4.67
N PHE A 4 9.47 -16.08 5.49
CA PHE A 4 9.62 -14.66 5.14
C PHE A 4 10.51 -14.45 3.89
N SER A 5 11.61 -15.19 3.78
CA SER A 5 12.46 -15.13 2.59
C SER A 5 11.76 -15.66 1.34
N ALA A 6 10.96 -16.73 1.48
CA ALA A 6 10.16 -17.27 0.39
C ALA A 6 9.08 -16.27 -0.06
N ALA A 7 8.40 -15.60 0.88
CA ALA A 7 7.42 -14.55 0.59
C ALA A 7 8.05 -13.36 -0.14
N ALA A 8 9.23 -12.91 0.29
CA ALA A 8 9.98 -11.83 -0.37
C ALA A 8 10.42 -12.19 -1.80
N LYS A 9 10.71 -13.47 -2.05
CA LYS A 9 11.12 -13.97 -3.38
C LYS A 9 9.95 -14.37 -4.28
N GLY A 10 8.73 -14.44 -3.75
CA GLY A 10 7.57 -14.92 -4.50
C GLY A 10 7.57 -16.44 -4.72
N ASP A 11 8.30 -17.20 -3.89
CA ASP A 11 8.39 -18.66 -3.99
C ASP A 11 7.14 -19.30 -3.36
N PHE A 12 6.02 -19.22 -4.09
CA PHE A 12 4.73 -19.73 -3.62
C PHE A 12 4.75 -21.26 -3.44
N LEU A 13 5.53 -22.00 -4.24
CA LEU A 13 5.66 -23.45 -4.09
C LEU A 13 6.33 -23.80 -2.77
N LYS A 14 7.37 -23.06 -2.37
CA LYS A 14 8.00 -23.27 -1.08
C LYS A 14 7.07 -22.91 0.07
N ILE A 15 6.27 -21.84 -0.06
CA ILE A 15 5.27 -21.47 0.94
C ILE A 15 4.20 -22.55 1.05
N GLN A 16 3.61 -22.96 -0.07
CA GLN A 16 2.62 -24.01 -0.16
C GLN A 16 3.14 -25.31 0.48
N SER A 17 4.34 -25.75 0.11
CA SER A 17 4.96 -26.94 0.69
C SER A 17 5.19 -26.82 2.20
N LEU A 18 5.52 -25.64 2.72
CA LEU A 18 5.74 -25.44 4.16
C LEU A 18 4.43 -25.40 4.95
N ILE A 19 3.35 -24.91 4.34
CA ILE A 19 2.00 -24.89 4.93
C ILE A 19 1.37 -26.29 4.86
N ASP A 20 1.51 -26.99 3.73
CA ASP A 20 0.90 -28.30 3.49
C ASP A 20 1.66 -29.48 4.11
N SER A 21 2.94 -29.31 4.47
CA SER A 21 3.78 -30.39 5.05
C SER A 21 3.36 -30.82 6.47
N GLU A 22 2.14 -30.49 6.89
CA GLU A 22 1.55 -30.93 8.16
C GLU A 22 1.23 -32.44 8.12
N ASP A 23 2.11 -33.21 8.74
CA ASP A 23 1.67 -34.39 9.47
C ASP A 23 0.91 -33.90 10.71
N LYS A 24 -0.32 -34.38 10.90
CA LYS A 24 -1.22 -34.03 12.03
C LYS A 24 -0.73 -34.59 13.38
N SER A 25 0.57 -34.64 13.62
CA SER A 25 1.13 -34.99 14.93
C SER A 25 1.05 -33.77 15.84
N GLU A 26 0.50 -33.97 17.05
CA GLU A 26 0.18 -32.92 18.02
C GLU A 26 1.41 -32.15 18.56
N ASP A 27 2.63 -32.46 18.12
CA ASP A 27 3.90 -31.92 18.63
C ASP A 27 4.72 -31.12 17.60
N SER A 28 4.32 -31.11 16.32
CA SER A 28 4.93 -30.24 15.30
C SER A 28 4.12 -28.94 15.20
N GLY A 29 4.55 -27.89 15.90
CA GLY A 29 3.91 -26.58 15.85
C GLY A 29 3.68 -26.12 14.40
N GLY A 30 2.42 -26.05 13.99
CA GLY A 30 2.02 -25.68 12.63
C GLY A 30 2.53 -24.31 12.19
N VAL A 31 2.64 -24.10 10.88
CA VAL A 31 3.08 -22.82 10.33
C VAL A 31 1.93 -21.83 10.39
N ASP A 32 2.00 -20.88 11.32
CA ASP A 32 1.05 -19.77 11.36
C ASP A 32 1.27 -18.81 10.17
N VAL A 33 0.36 -18.85 9.19
CA VAL A 33 0.35 -17.95 8.03
C VAL A 33 0.25 -16.46 8.42
N ASN A 34 -0.27 -16.19 9.61
CA ASN A 34 -0.44 -14.84 10.17
C ASN A 34 0.73 -14.41 11.06
N CYS A 35 1.81 -15.20 11.14
CA CYS A 35 2.99 -14.79 11.88
C CYS A 35 3.55 -13.47 11.33
N SER A 36 4.08 -12.65 12.24
CA SER A 36 4.70 -11.37 11.91
C SER A 36 6.17 -11.35 12.30
N ASP A 37 6.97 -10.56 11.57
CA ASP A 37 8.34 -10.29 11.96
C ASP A 37 8.44 -9.21 13.07
N LYS A 38 9.66 -8.77 13.39
CA LYS A 38 9.90 -7.75 14.44
C LYS A 38 9.31 -6.38 14.12
N SER A 39 8.96 -6.12 12.86
CA SER A 39 8.32 -4.88 12.41
C SER A 39 6.79 -5.01 12.31
N GLY A 40 6.23 -6.16 12.71
CA GLY A 40 4.81 -6.43 12.58
C GLY A 40 4.40 -6.83 11.16
N GLN A 41 5.33 -6.95 10.22
CA GLN A 41 5.00 -7.37 8.86
C GLN A 41 4.71 -8.86 8.82
N THR A 42 3.57 -9.21 8.23
CA THR A 42 3.21 -10.60 7.93
C THR A 42 3.76 -11.02 6.56
N LEU A 43 3.65 -12.30 6.23
CA LEU A 43 3.96 -12.81 4.89
C LEU A 43 3.17 -12.09 3.81
N LEU A 44 1.90 -11.77 4.10
CA LEU A 44 1.00 -11.07 3.18
C LEU A 44 1.51 -9.65 2.88
N HIS A 45 2.02 -8.93 3.89
CA HIS A 45 2.63 -7.61 3.70
C HIS A 45 3.79 -7.67 2.72
N ILE A 46 4.72 -8.59 2.95
CA ILE A 46 5.95 -8.71 2.16
C ILE A 46 5.65 -9.17 0.74
N ALA A 47 4.77 -10.17 0.56
CA ALA A 47 4.37 -10.62 -0.76
C ALA A 47 3.63 -9.52 -1.54
N SER A 48 2.79 -8.73 -0.85
CA SER A 48 2.01 -7.66 -1.45
C SER A 48 2.90 -6.47 -1.84
N GLU A 49 3.83 -6.06 -0.98
CA GLU A 49 4.80 -5.00 -1.29
C GLU A 49 5.65 -5.35 -2.51
N ASN A 50 6.03 -6.63 -2.68
CA ASN A 50 6.86 -7.06 -3.80
C ASN A 50 6.05 -7.46 -5.05
N GLY A 51 4.72 -7.36 -5.02
CA GLY A 51 3.87 -7.62 -6.18
C GLY A 51 3.70 -9.09 -6.55
N HIS A 52 4.01 -10.01 -5.63
CA HIS A 52 3.99 -11.46 -5.88
C HIS A 52 2.57 -12.02 -5.85
N LEU A 53 1.78 -11.75 -6.88
CA LEU A 53 0.35 -12.06 -6.94
C LEU A 53 0.02 -13.52 -6.60
N GLN A 54 0.79 -14.49 -7.10
CA GLN A 54 0.51 -15.91 -6.82
C GLN A 54 0.77 -16.27 -5.35
N THR A 55 1.80 -15.66 -4.76
CA THR A 55 2.05 -15.80 -3.32
C THR A 55 0.94 -15.17 -2.49
N VAL A 56 0.47 -13.97 -2.86
CA VAL A 56 -0.66 -13.33 -2.17
C VAL A 56 -1.91 -14.22 -2.24
N LYS A 57 -2.24 -14.77 -3.42
CA LYS A 57 -3.35 -15.73 -3.60
C LYS A 57 -3.20 -16.98 -2.73
N CYS A 58 -2.01 -17.56 -2.71
CA CYS A 58 -1.72 -18.72 -1.87
C CYS A 58 -1.94 -18.38 -0.40
N LEU A 59 -1.39 -17.26 0.10
CA LEU A 59 -1.53 -16.85 1.49
C LEU A 59 -3.00 -16.58 1.88
N THR A 60 -3.77 -15.86 1.06
CA THR A 60 -5.18 -15.59 1.35
C THR A 60 -6.03 -16.87 1.33
N HIS A 61 -5.76 -17.79 0.40
CA HIS A 61 -6.41 -19.10 0.37
C HIS A 61 -6.19 -19.92 1.65
N HIS A 62 -5.02 -19.80 2.28
CA HIS A 62 -4.68 -20.46 3.54
C HIS A 62 -5.07 -19.63 4.78
N GLY A 63 -5.92 -18.61 4.63
CA GLY A 63 -6.46 -17.86 5.77
C GLY A 63 -5.58 -16.73 6.29
N ALA A 64 -4.70 -16.16 5.47
CA ALA A 64 -4.02 -14.92 5.81
C ALA A 64 -5.04 -13.78 6.01
N LYS A 65 -4.96 -13.11 7.15
CA LYS A 65 -5.82 -11.97 7.50
C LYS A 65 -5.40 -10.75 6.68
N VAL A 66 -6.32 -10.25 5.85
CA VAL A 66 -6.04 -9.17 4.88
C VAL A 66 -5.88 -7.77 5.49
N ASN A 67 -6.47 -7.53 6.66
CA ASN A 67 -6.49 -6.23 7.34
C ASN A 67 -5.54 -6.16 8.55
N VAL A 68 -4.54 -7.05 8.62
CA VAL A 68 -3.47 -6.91 9.62
C VAL A 68 -2.66 -5.66 9.30
N VAL A 69 -2.21 -4.99 10.36
CA VAL A 69 -1.35 -3.80 10.25
C VAL A 69 0.04 -4.08 10.79
N ASP A 70 1.05 -3.48 10.18
CA ASP A 70 2.42 -3.48 10.68
C ASP A 70 2.67 -2.42 11.77
N ALA A 71 3.92 -2.25 12.22
CA ALA A 71 4.28 -1.28 13.25
C ALA A 71 4.04 0.19 12.86
N ASN A 72 3.83 0.50 11.57
CA ASN A 72 3.43 1.84 11.10
C ASN A 72 1.92 1.96 10.86
N LEU A 73 1.15 0.97 11.33
CA LEU A 73 -0.28 0.82 11.05
C LEU A 73 -0.61 0.63 9.56
N GLN A 74 0.35 0.16 8.76
CA GLN A 74 0.12 -0.05 7.33
C GLN A 74 -0.42 -1.45 7.08
N THR A 75 -1.48 -1.56 6.27
CA THR A 75 -1.97 -2.84 5.75
C THR A 75 -1.22 -3.25 4.48
N SER A 76 -1.44 -4.50 4.03
CA SER A 76 -0.90 -4.98 2.75
C SER A 76 -1.32 -4.13 1.54
N VAL A 77 -2.52 -3.53 1.59
CA VAL A 77 -3.00 -2.60 0.55
C VAL A 77 -2.16 -1.34 0.48
N HIS A 78 -1.78 -0.75 1.63
CA HIS A 78 -0.90 0.43 1.65
C HIS A 78 0.42 0.14 0.92
N LEU A 79 1.03 -1.01 1.22
CA LEU A 79 2.33 -1.38 0.68
C LEU A 79 2.28 -1.65 -0.82
N CYS A 80 1.29 -2.40 -1.31
CA CYS A 80 1.16 -2.67 -2.75
C CYS A 80 0.70 -1.44 -3.54
N SER A 81 -0.13 -0.56 -2.94
CA SER A 81 -0.49 0.74 -3.52
C SER A 81 0.72 1.66 -3.66
N LYS A 82 1.64 1.70 -2.68
CA LYS A 82 2.91 2.46 -2.77
C LYS A 82 3.76 2.04 -3.97
N LYS A 83 3.74 0.75 -4.29
CA LYS A 83 4.55 0.16 -5.36
C LYS A 83 3.83 0.10 -6.71
N GLY A 84 2.57 0.51 -6.76
CA GLY A 84 1.78 0.52 -8.00
C GLY A 84 1.32 -0.88 -8.43
N HIS A 85 1.29 -1.86 -7.53
CA HIS A 85 0.93 -3.24 -7.87
C HIS A 85 -0.59 -3.43 -7.94
N LEU A 86 -1.20 -2.88 -8.99
CA LEU A 86 -2.65 -2.90 -9.20
C LEU A 86 -3.27 -4.28 -8.97
N HIS A 87 -2.81 -5.33 -9.67
CA HIS A 87 -3.38 -6.67 -9.56
C HIS A 87 -3.40 -7.23 -8.13
N VAL A 88 -2.46 -6.82 -7.28
CA VAL A 88 -2.45 -7.20 -5.86
C VAL A 88 -3.48 -6.40 -5.07
N VAL A 89 -3.59 -5.08 -5.32
CA VAL A 89 -4.67 -4.24 -4.76
C VAL A 89 -6.04 -4.84 -5.11
N GLU A 90 -6.22 -5.24 -6.37
CA GLU A 90 -7.48 -5.80 -6.84
C GLU A 90 -7.85 -7.10 -6.13
N LEU A 91 -6.86 -7.99 -5.98
CA LEU A 91 -7.05 -9.24 -5.26
C LEU A 91 -7.44 -8.98 -3.80
N LEU A 92 -6.65 -8.16 -3.08
CA LEU A 92 -6.90 -7.89 -1.67
C LEU A 92 -8.26 -7.23 -1.43
N ALA A 93 -8.67 -6.29 -2.28
CA ALA A 93 -9.99 -5.67 -2.20
C ALA A 93 -11.12 -6.69 -2.40
N ASN A 94 -10.95 -7.67 -3.30
CA ASN A 94 -11.93 -8.73 -3.50
C ASN A 94 -11.95 -9.75 -2.33
N GLU A 95 -10.83 -9.89 -1.61
CA GLU A 95 -10.73 -10.69 -0.37
C GLU A 95 -11.20 -9.92 0.87
N GLY A 96 -11.81 -8.73 0.70
CA GLY A 96 -12.39 -7.95 1.80
C GLY A 96 -11.41 -7.03 2.53
N ALA A 97 -10.31 -6.64 1.89
CA ALA A 97 -9.44 -5.62 2.44
C ALA A 97 -10.16 -4.26 2.51
N ASP A 98 -10.02 -3.58 3.65
CA ASP A 98 -10.54 -2.24 3.87
C ASP A 98 -9.56 -1.21 3.26
N LEU A 99 -10.05 -0.43 2.30
CA LEU A 99 -9.28 0.56 1.55
C LEU A 99 -9.16 1.91 2.26
N ASP A 100 -9.97 2.13 3.30
CA ASP A 100 -10.07 3.40 4.03
C ASP A 100 -9.33 3.37 5.37
N VAL A 101 -8.67 2.25 5.71
CA VAL A 101 -7.73 2.20 6.84
C VAL A 101 -6.65 3.25 6.63
N GLY A 102 -6.43 4.10 7.63
CA GLY A 102 -5.32 5.04 7.68
C GLY A 102 -4.11 4.44 8.41
N ASP A 103 -2.92 4.75 7.92
CA ASP A 103 -1.68 4.45 8.64
C ASP A 103 -1.47 5.36 9.87
N LYS A 104 -0.30 5.30 10.51
CA LYS A 104 0.04 6.12 11.69
C LYS A 104 -0.14 7.63 11.50
N ASP A 105 -0.09 8.12 10.26
CA ASP A 105 -0.24 9.52 9.90
C ASP A 105 -1.64 9.82 9.33
N GLY A 106 -2.51 8.81 9.25
CA GLY A 106 -3.85 8.88 8.69
C GLY A 106 -3.87 8.72 7.16
N PHE A 107 -2.77 8.32 6.53
CA PHE A 107 -2.76 8.12 5.09
C PHE A 107 -3.44 6.81 4.75
N THR A 108 -4.49 6.88 3.93
CA THR A 108 -5.10 5.70 3.32
C THR A 108 -4.31 5.22 2.10
N ALA A 109 -4.67 4.05 1.57
CA ALA A 109 -4.11 3.55 0.32
C ALA A 109 -4.28 4.54 -0.87
N LEU A 110 -5.37 5.30 -0.88
CA LEU A 110 -5.63 6.34 -1.88
C LEU A 110 -4.62 7.51 -1.77
N HIS A 111 -4.28 7.93 -0.55
CA HIS A 111 -3.26 8.94 -0.31
C HIS A 111 -1.90 8.46 -0.83
N ILE A 112 -1.50 7.25 -0.44
CA ILE A 112 -0.21 6.67 -0.83
C ILE A 112 -0.10 6.53 -2.36
N ALA A 113 -1.10 5.97 -3.02
CA ALA A 113 -1.10 5.86 -4.49
C ALA A 113 -1.04 7.24 -5.17
N SER A 114 -1.67 8.24 -4.56
CA SER A 114 -1.64 9.63 -5.05
C SER A 114 -0.30 10.33 -4.80
N VAL A 115 0.43 10.01 -3.71
CA VAL A 115 1.81 10.48 -3.49
C VAL A 115 2.72 9.97 -4.61
N GLU A 116 2.63 8.67 -4.89
CA GLU A 116 3.56 7.96 -5.77
C GLU A 116 3.18 8.09 -7.26
N GLY A 117 1.99 8.59 -7.58
CA GLY A 117 1.56 8.87 -8.95
C GLY A 117 0.95 7.68 -9.69
N HIS A 118 0.52 6.64 -8.98
CA HIS A 118 -0.02 5.41 -9.56
C HIS A 118 -1.49 5.58 -9.94
N LEU A 119 -1.73 6.22 -11.10
CA LEU A 119 -3.08 6.54 -11.58
C LEU A 119 -4.03 5.34 -11.62
N GLU A 120 -3.57 4.19 -12.11
CA GLU A 120 -4.43 3.01 -12.25
C GLU A 120 -4.89 2.48 -10.89
N VAL A 121 -4.02 2.49 -9.88
CA VAL A 121 -4.35 2.13 -8.50
C VAL A 121 -5.35 3.14 -7.91
N VAL A 122 -5.12 4.43 -8.10
CA VAL A 122 -6.07 5.48 -7.68
C VAL A 122 -7.45 5.24 -8.30
N GLN A 123 -7.50 4.97 -9.61
CA GLN A 123 -8.75 4.74 -10.31
C GLN A 123 -9.51 3.53 -9.77
N TYR A 124 -8.79 2.44 -9.51
CA TYR A 124 -9.38 1.24 -8.95
C TYR A 124 -9.96 1.48 -7.55
N ILE A 125 -9.16 2.05 -6.64
CA ILE A 125 -9.55 2.31 -5.24
C ILE A 125 -10.81 3.18 -5.19
N VAL A 126 -10.85 4.26 -5.97
CA VAL A 126 -12.01 5.16 -6.04
C VAL A 126 -13.23 4.47 -6.64
N ASN A 127 -13.06 3.67 -7.69
CA ASN A 127 -14.17 2.92 -8.29
C ASN A 127 -14.71 1.81 -7.37
N LYS A 128 -13.91 1.32 -6.42
CA LYS A 128 -14.35 0.39 -5.37
C LYS A 128 -15.09 1.07 -4.22
N GLY A 129 -15.21 2.39 -4.23
CA GLY A 129 -16.01 3.15 -3.27
C GLY A 129 -15.25 3.64 -2.04
N ALA A 130 -13.90 3.62 -2.07
CA ALA A 130 -13.10 4.23 -1.02
C ALA A 130 -13.41 5.74 -0.85
N GLY A 131 -13.33 6.22 0.38
CA GLY A 131 -13.61 7.60 0.73
C GLY A 131 -12.63 8.59 0.08
N ILE A 132 -13.04 9.23 -1.02
CA ILE A 132 -12.26 10.24 -1.74
C ILE A 132 -11.91 11.45 -0.86
N GLU A 133 -12.78 11.74 0.10
CA GLU A 133 -12.74 12.90 0.98
C GLU A 133 -12.11 12.61 2.36
N ILE A 134 -11.58 11.41 2.58
CA ILE A 134 -10.83 11.14 3.80
C ILE A 134 -9.58 12.03 3.80
N GLY A 135 -9.40 12.78 4.89
CA GLY A 135 -8.18 13.53 5.14
C GLY A 135 -7.28 12.74 6.08
N ASP A 136 -5.97 12.95 5.95
CA ASP A 136 -5.00 12.52 6.95
C ASP A 136 -5.22 13.26 8.29
N LYS A 137 -4.30 13.07 9.26
CA LYS A 137 -4.37 13.76 10.56
C LYS A 137 -4.37 15.29 10.49
N TYR A 138 -4.01 15.86 9.34
CA TYR A 138 -3.99 17.30 9.06
C TYR A 138 -5.12 17.74 8.12
N GLY A 139 -6.06 16.84 7.78
CA GLY A 139 -7.13 17.12 6.81
C GLY A 139 -6.63 17.18 5.36
N ILE A 140 -5.41 16.73 5.06
CA ILE A 140 -4.87 16.68 3.71
C ILE A 140 -5.49 15.48 2.99
N THR A 141 -6.21 15.70 1.89
CA THR A 141 -6.82 14.66 1.07
C THR A 141 -5.87 14.15 -0.01
N ALA A 142 -6.22 13.03 -0.64
CA ALA A 142 -5.53 12.53 -1.83
C ALA A 142 -5.43 13.56 -2.98
N LEU A 143 -6.44 14.43 -3.14
CA LEU A 143 -6.43 15.51 -4.14
C LEU A 143 -5.36 16.56 -3.84
N HIS A 144 -5.21 16.97 -2.58
CA HIS A 144 -4.16 17.91 -2.14
C HIS A 144 -2.77 17.33 -2.46
N ILE A 145 -2.56 16.07 -2.10
CA ILE A 145 -1.31 15.36 -2.36
C ILE A 145 -0.99 15.31 -3.86
N ALA A 146 -1.94 14.85 -4.68
CA ALA A 146 -1.73 14.73 -6.12
C ALA A 146 -1.42 16.09 -6.77
N SER A 147 -2.06 17.16 -6.29
CA SER A 147 -1.82 18.53 -6.73
C SER A 147 -0.43 19.01 -6.35
N LEU A 148 -0.01 18.80 -5.09
CA LEU A 148 1.31 19.16 -4.61
C LEU A 148 2.43 18.42 -5.36
N LYS A 149 2.22 17.15 -5.70
CA LYS A 149 3.17 16.31 -6.44
C LYS A 149 3.16 16.55 -7.95
N GLY A 150 2.21 17.33 -8.47
CA GLY A 150 2.09 17.63 -9.90
C GLY A 150 1.51 16.48 -10.74
N HIS A 151 0.85 15.50 -10.12
CA HIS A 151 0.25 14.35 -10.80
C HIS A 151 -1.08 14.72 -11.45
N LEU A 152 -1.01 15.53 -12.52
CA LEU A 152 -2.17 16.15 -13.17
C LEU A 152 -3.25 15.14 -13.60
N ALA A 153 -2.87 13.94 -14.03
CA ALA A 153 -3.83 12.91 -14.43
C ALA A 153 -4.68 12.42 -13.25
N ILE A 154 -4.07 12.27 -12.06
CA ILE A 154 -4.78 11.91 -10.82
C ILE A 154 -5.67 13.07 -10.38
N VAL A 155 -5.16 14.30 -10.38
CA VAL A 155 -5.95 15.50 -10.04
C VAL A 155 -7.22 15.58 -10.89
N LYS A 156 -7.09 15.48 -12.22
CA LYS A 156 -8.23 15.50 -13.15
C LYS A 156 -9.21 14.38 -12.86
N TYR A 157 -8.71 13.17 -12.56
CA TYR A 157 -9.57 12.03 -12.26
C TYR A 157 -10.34 12.22 -10.96
N LEU A 158 -9.68 12.62 -9.87
CA LEU A 158 -10.30 12.83 -8.56
C LEU A 158 -11.37 13.94 -8.61
N VAL A 159 -11.08 15.07 -9.25
CA VAL A 159 -12.08 16.15 -9.45
C VAL A 159 -13.27 15.66 -10.27
N ARG A 160 -13.03 14.88 -11.33
CA ARG A 160 -14.12 14.26 -12.12
C ARG A 160 -14.97 13.30 -11.29
N LYS A 161 -14.39 12.68 -10.26
CA LYS A 161 -15.08 11.80 -9.32
C LYS A 161 -15.73 12.53 -8.13
N GLY A 162 -15.67 13.86 -8.12
CA GLY A 162 -16.35 14.68 -7.12
C GLY A 162 -15.49 15.05 -5.91
N ALA A 163 -14.17 14.88 -5.98
CA ALA A 163 -13.28 15.43 -4.96
C ALA A 163 -13.39 16.97 -4.95
N ASP A 164 -13.56 17.56 -3.77
CA ASP A 164 -13.70 19.01 -3.61
C ASP A 164 -12.33 19.70 -3.59
N PRO A 165 -11.96 20.49 -4.63
CA PRO A 165 -10.71 21.24 -4.64
C PRO A 165 -10.69 22.40 -3.63
N GLY A 166 -11.84 22.80 -3.09
CA GLY A 166 -11.98 23.86 -2.10
C GLY A 166 -11.92 23.36 -0.65
N LYS A 167 -11.82 22.05 -0.42
CA LYS A 167 -11.70 21.52 0.93
C LYS A 167 -10.42 22.01 1.57
N LEU A 168 -10.54 22.67 2.72
CA LEU A 168 -9.38 23.18 3.42
C LEU A 168 -8.74 22.05 4.23
N ALA A 169 -7.42 21.92 4.11
CA ALA A 169 -6.64 21.23 5.12
C ALA A 169 -6.52 22.12 6.36
N ASN A 170 -6.25 21.53 7.53
CA ASN A 170 -6.14 22.29 8.77
C ASN A 170 -4.95 23.28 8.65
N GLU A 171 -5.25 24.58 8.78
CA GLU A 171 -4.35 25.67 8.40
C GLU A 171 -3.07 25.78 9.26
N GLU A 172 -3.07 25.21 10.47
CA GLU A 172 -1.96 25.39 11.43
C GLU A 172 -0.74 24.49 11.17
N ASP A 173 -0.87 23.38 10.43
CA ASP A 173 0.22 22.39 10.24
C ASP A 173 0.63 22.16 8.77
N HIS A 174 0.01 22.87 7.82
CA HIS A 174 0.31 22.77 6.38
C HIS A 174 1.79 23.07 6.07
N TYR A 175 2.44 23.92 6.89
CA TYR A 175 3.85 24.28 6.71
C TYR A 175 4.83 23.15 7.07
N ASP A 176 4.54 22.31 8.06
CA ASP A 176 5.41 21.19 8.42
C ASP A 176 5.29 20.02 7.43
N TYR A 177 4.10 19.77 6.88
CA TYR A 177 3.91 18.79 5.80
C TYR A 177 4.75 19.16 4.55
N LEU A 178 4.66 20.42 4.11
CA LEU A 178 5.44 20.93 2.98
C LEU A 178 6.95 20.91 3.24
N ARG A 179 7.38 21.10 4.49
CA ARG A 179 8.79 21.09 4.90
C ARG A 179 9.38 19.67 4.96
N ILE A 180 8.63 18.70 5.46
CA ILE A 180 9.09 17.31 5.62
C ILE A 180 9.10 16.56 4.28
N HIS A 181 8.13 16.83 3.39
CA HIS A 181 7.99 16.08 2.13
C HIS A 181 8.61 16.76 0.89
N LYS A 182 9.21 17.96 1.01
CA LYS A 182 10.03 18.61 -0.04
C LYS A 182 11.44 18.07 -0.17
N THR A 183 12.04 17.49 0.87
CA THR A 183 13.44 16.99 0.81
C THR A 183 13.61 15.70 0.01
N SER A 184 12.53 14.98 -0.31
CA SER A 184 12.54 13.85 -1.27
C SER A 184 12.17 14.26 -2.70
N LEU A 185 11.98 15.56 -2.99
CA LEU A 185 11.43 16.08 -4.25
C LEU A 185 12.49 16.68 -5.22
N ALA A 186 13.75 16.24 -5.17
CA ALA A 186 14.66 16.50 -6.27
C ALA A 186 14.45 15.44 -7.37
N PRO A 187 14.15 15.82 -8.64
CA PRO A 187 14.11 14.86 -9.73
C PRO A 187 15.49 14.21 -9.88
N ARG A 188 15.57 12.88 -9.78
CA ARG A 188 16.74 12.12 -10.21
C ARG A 188 16.90 12.30 -11.72
N GLY A 189 17.83 13.17 -12.11
CA GLY A 189 18.50 13.13 -13.40
C GLY A 189 17.93 14.04 -14.50
N ARG A 190 18.58 15.19 -14.72
CA ARG A 190 19.06 15.54 -16.06
C ARG A 190 20.58 15.51 -16.04
N ALA A 191 21.14 14.36 -16.40
CA ALA A 191 22.50 14.31 -16.90
C ALA A 191 22.45 14.75 -18.37
N SER A 192 22.63 16.03 -18.62
CA SER A 192 22.93 16.54 -19.96
C SER A 192 23.82 17.76 -19.81
N GLU A 193 25.13 17.54 -19.85
CA GLU A 193 26.13 18.44 -20.44
C GLU A 193 27.51 17.77 -20.36
N LYS A 194 27.81 16.91 -21.35
CA LYS A 194 29.19 16.80 -21.82
C LYS A 194 29.33 17.76 -22.98
N ARG A 195 30.01 18.87 -22.70
CA ARG A 195 30.58 19.79 -23.69
C ARG A 195 31.47 18.97 -24.64
N GLN A 196 31.25 19.13 -25.93
CA GLN A 196 32.31 19.04 -26.93
C GLN A 196 32.66 20.48 -27.32
#